data_AF-A0A813DKC7-F1
#
_entry.id   AF-A0A813DKC7-F1
#
_cell.length_a   1.000
_cell.length_b   1.000
_cell.length_c   1.000
_cell.angle_alpha   90.00
_cell.angle_beta   90.00
_cell.angle_gamma   90.00
#
_symmetry.space_group_name_H-M   'P 1'
#
loop_
_entity.id
_entity.type
_entity.pdbx_description
1 polymer ?
#
loop_
_entity_poly.entity_id
_entity_poly.type
_entity_poly.pdbx_seq_one_letter_code
_entity_poly.pdbx_strand_id
1 'polypeptide(L)'
;MVYSGYRYHESHTHSWHEGWLDRPFACSFCDDQSHAAIFQNCTAVSDCTFRNLLKDSDWQQGLFLESLRVKRTLDDMKGNLERWASSESVLHVSVDMLRSSFNLTVACILRFIGYSESVSQHRFAVLDPSRVLSAHATHGRYAGSEAMKVHLRSQHPWSAMFAAITSQASHLLARQAAKHGCPTK
;
A
#
# COMPACT_ATOMS: atom_id res chain seq x y z
N MET A 1 -1.79 2.36 -1.82
CA MET A 1 -1.44 3.09 -0.59
C MET A 1 -2.02 4.49 -0.59
N VAL A 2 -1.58 5.41 -1.45
CA VAL A 2 -2.10 6.80 -1.50
C VAL A 2 -3.63 6.84 -1.60
N TYR A 3 -4.19 6.27 -2.67
CA TYR A 3 -5.64 6.27 -2.88
C TYR A 3 -6.43 5.68 -1.68
N SER A 4 -5.99 4.53 -1.18
CA SER A 4 -6.65 3.86 -0.05
C SER A 4 -6.51 4.65 1.25
N GLY A 5 -5.37 5.31 1.47
CA GLY A 5 -5.12 6.17 2.64
C GLY A 5 -5.99 7.42 2.60
N TYR A 6 -6.05 8.10 1.46
CA TYR A 6 -6.90 9.28 1.26
C TYR A 6 -8.34 8.95 1.58
N ARG A 7 -8.87 7.86 1.00
CA ARG A 7 -10.24 7.41 1.24
C ARG A 7 -10.51 7.00 2.68
N TYR A 8 -9.52 6.40 3.33
CA TYR A 8 -9.61 6.01 4.73
C TYR A 8 -9.68 7.25 5.64
N HIS A 9 -8.78 8.22 5.44
CA HIS A 9 -8.72 9.45 6.24
C HIS A 9 -9.86 10.44 5.94
N GLU A 10 -10.39 10.45 4.72
CA GLU A 10 -11.58 11.22 4.31
C GLU A 10 -12.86 10.65 4.96
N SER A 11 -12.92 9.33 5.15
CA SER A 11 -14.13 8.69 5.68
C SER A 11 -14.31 8.94 7.17
N HIS A 12 -15.42 9.58 7.54
CA HIS A 12 -15.77 9.89 8.93
C HIS A 12 -16.42 8.70 9.67
N THR A 13 -16.55 7.55 9.02
CA THR A 13 -17.42 6.44 9.46
C THR A 13 -16.69 5.34 10.23
N HIS A 14 -15.38 5.47 10.43
CA HIS A 14 -14.62 4.47 11.17
C HIS A 14 -14.64 4.76 12.67
N SER A 15 -15.06 3.76 13.45
CA SER A 15 -14.97 3.75 14.93
C SER A 15 -13.54 3.82 15.45
N TRP A 16 -12.55 3.57 14.57
CA TRP A 16 -11.13 3.66 14.87
C TRP A 16 -10.63 5.03 14.42
N HIS A 17 -10.62 5.97 15.36
CA HIS A 17 -10.11 7.32 15.15
C HIS A 17 -8.58 7.33 15.32
N GLU A 18 -7.83 7.63 14.27
CA GLU A 18 -6.39 7.88 14.40
C GLU A 18 -6.16 9.25 15.04
N GLY A 19 -5.83 9.30 16.33
CA GLY A 19 -5.79 10.53 17.12
C GLY A 19 -4.86 11.63 16.60
N TRP A 20 -3.93 11.32 15.70
CA TRP A 20 -3.05 12.32 15.08
C TRP A 20 -3.76 13.14 14.00
N LEU A 21 -4.84 12.65 13.38
CA LEU A 21 -5.57 13.37 12.33
C LEU A 21 -6.14 14.70 12.82
N ASP A 22 -6.46 14.79 14.11
CA ASP A 22 -7.12 15.91 14.78
C ASP A 22 -6.17 16.72 15.66
N ARG A 23 -4.88 16.35 15.70
CA ARG A 23 -3.86 17.12 16.42
C ARG A 23 -3.29 18.19 15.48
N PRO A 24 -3.22 19.46 15.92
CA PRO A 24 -2.58 20.52 15.16
C PRO A 24 -1.17 20.14 14.70
N PHE A 25 -0.88 20.36 13.42
CA PHE A 25 0.43 20.10 12.81
C PHE A 25 0.96 18.68 13.00
N ALA A 26 0.09 17.70 13.27
CA ALA A 26 0.51 16.31 13.42
C ALA A 26 0.45 15.57 12.08
N CYS A 27 1.49 14.79 11.80
CA CYS A 27 1.62 14.02 10.57
C CYS A 27 2.24 12.66 10.88
N SER A 28 1.50 11.58 10.64
CA SER A 28 2.00 10.23 10.89
C SER A 28 2.88 9.75 9.74
N PHE A 29 4.14 9.41 10.05
CA PHE A 29 5.18 8.91 9.14
C PHE A 29 5.70 9.89 8.07
N CYS A 30 5.51 11.19 8.28
CA CYS A 30 6.00 12.22 7.38
C CYS A 30 7.48 12.53 7.67
N ASP A 31 8.26 12.81 6.63
CA ASP A 31 9.56 13.48 6.78
C ASP A 31 9.36 15.00 6.98
N ASP A 32 10.40 15.71 7.42
CA ASP A 32 10.32 17.14 7.74
C ASP A 32 9.92 17.98 6.53
N GLN A 33 10.34 17.59 5.32
CA GLN A 33 10.01 18.31 4.10
C GLN A 33 8.54 18.14 3.73
N SER A 34 8.01 16.91 3.78
CA SER A 34 6.60 16.62 3.57
C SER A 34 5.73 17.28 4.64
N HIS A 35 6.16 17.26 5.91
CA HIS A 35 5.46 17.93 7.01
C HIS A 35 5.35 19.43 6.74
N ALA A 36 6.47 20.09 6.44
CA ALA A 36 6.49 21.51 6.11
C ALA A 36 5.58 21.81 4.90
N ALA A 37 5.65 21.00 3.84
CA ALA A 37 4.84 21.19 2.64
C ALA A 37 3.32 21.03 2.90
N ILE A 38 2.92 20.09 3.78
CA ILE A 38 1.51 19.87 4.15
C ILE A 38 0.97 21.08 4.91
N PHE A 39 1.74 21.63 5.85
CA PHE A 39 1.27 22.66 6.77
C PHE A 39 1.77 24.09 6.44
N GLN A 40 2.42 24.31 5.30
CA GLN A 40 3.03 25.62 4.97
C GLN A 40 2.04 26.79 4.94
N ASN A 41 0.78 26.52 4.59
CA ASN A 41 -0.26 27.56 4.44
C ASN A 41 -1.12 27.72 5.69
N CYS A 42 -0.72 27.11 6.80
CA CYS A 42 -1.43 27.17 8.06
C CYS A 42 -1.22 28.50 8.76
N THR A 43 -2.27 29.32 8.85
CA THR A 43 -2.25 30.60 9.56
C THR A 43 -2.74 30.50 11.00
N ALA A 44 -3.67 29.58 11.30
CA ALA A 44 -4.24 29.37 12.62
C ALA A 44 -3.95 27.95 13.15
N VAL A 45 -3.58 27.87 14.43
CA VAL A 45 -3.17 26.60 15.08
C VAL A 45 -4.35 25.63 15.25
N SER A 46 -5.55 26.12 15.58
CA SER A 46 -6.72 25.27 15.82
C SER A 46 -7.21 24.55 14.57
N ASP A 47 -7.02 25.15 13.40
CA ASP A 47 -7.64 24.68 12.17
C ASP A 47 -6.68 23.81 11.34
N CYS A 48 -5.38 23.82 11.66
CA CYS A 48 -4.37 23.07 10.92
C CYS A 48 -4.12 21.66 11.42
N THR A 49 -5.19 20.88 11.36
CA THR A 49 -5.15 19.43 11.52
C THR A 49 -5.13 18.79 10.12
N PHE A 50 -4.52 17.61 9.98
CA PHE A 50 -4.50 16.91 8.69
C PHE A 50 -5.94 16.57 8.22
N ARG A 51 -6.85 16.30 9.15
CA ARG A 51 -8.27 16.09 8.87
C ARG A 51 -8.90 17.30 8.19
N ASN A 52 -8.72 18.50 8.75
CA ASN A 52 -9.31 19.71 8.18
C ASN A 52 -8.72 20.00 6.79
N LEU A 53 -7.39 19.85 6.64
CA LEU A 53 -6.74 20.01 5.34
C LEU A 53 -7.34 19.07 4.28
N LEU A 54 -7.59 17.81 4.62
CA LEU A 54 -8.24 16.87 3.69
C LEU A 54 -9.70 17.24 3.41
N LYS A 55 -10.46 17.68 4.42
CA LYS A 55 -11.87 18.03 4.30
C LYS A 55 -12.10 19.27 3.44
N ASP A 56 -11.19 20.23 3.53
CA ASP A 56 -11.27 21.51 2.81
C ASP A 56 -10.64 21.45 1.42
N SER A 57 -10.01 20.32 1.08
CA SER A 57 -9.40 20.06 -0.22
C SER A 57 -10.38 19.38 -1.18
N ASP A 58 -10.27 19.67 -2.47
CA ASP A 58 -10.81 18.77 -3.48
C ASP A 58 -10.04 17.43 -3.49
N TRP A 59 -10.54 16.45 -4.24
CA TRP A 59 -9.92 15.13 -4.25
C TRP A 59 -8.50 15.11 -4.86
N GLN A 60 -8.15 16.03 -5.77
CA GLN A 60 -6.81 16.07 -6.37
C GLN A 60 -5.81 16.57 -5.34
N GLN A 61 -6.16 17.67 -4.66
CA GLN A 61 -5.39 18.22 -3.58
C GLN A 61 -5.31 17.25 -2.39
N GLY A 62 -6.41 16.56 -2.06
CA GLY A 62 -6.42 15.53 -1.02
C GLY A 62 -5.52 14.34 -1.34
N LEU A 63 -5.48 13.87 -2.59
CA LEU A 63 -4.52 12.85 -3.02
C LEU A 63 -3.08 13.33 -2.96
N PHE A 64 -2.84 14.61 -3.26
CA PHE A 64 -1.51 15.21 -3.15
C PHE A 64 -1.04 15.30 -1.69
N LEU A 65 -1.92 15.72 -0.77
CA LEU A 65 -1.66 15.74 0.67
C LEU A 65 -1.37 14.33 1.21
N GLU A 66 -2.21 13.35 0.86
CA GLU A 66 -1.97 11.97 1.27
C GLU A 66 -0.68 11.40 0.67
N SER A 67 -0.35 11.80 -0.57
CA SER A 67 0.93 11.46 -1.18
C SER A 67 2.05 11.99 -0.30
N LEU A 68 2.12 13.30 -0.03
CA LEU A 68 3.12 13.90 0.85
C LEU A 68 3.27 13.14 2.17
N ARG A 69 2.15 12.76 2.79
CA ARG A 69 2.14 11.98 4.03
C ARG A 69 2.84 10.63 3.89
N VAL A 70 2.60 9.89 2.81
CA VAL A 70 3.19 8.56 2.59
C VAL A 70 4.52 8.59 1.82
N LYS A 71 5.09 9.77 1.54
CA LYS A 71 6.30 9.91 0.72
C LYS A 71 7.43 9.00 1.19
N ARG A 72 7.78 9.12 2.47
CA ARG A 72 8.86 8.37 3.10
C ARG A 72 8.62 6.86 2.98
N THR A 73 7.38 6.42 3.22
CA THR A 73 7.00 5.01 3.06
C THR A 73 7.18 4.53 1.63
N LEU A 74 6.85 5.35 0.62
CA LEU A 74 7.05 5.00 -0.79
C LEU A 74 8.54 4.94 -1.17
N ASP A 75 9.35 5.86 -0.64
CA ASP A 75 10.80 5.84 -0.83
C ASP A 75 11.42 4.58 -0.20
N ASP A 76 11.02 4.25 1.02
CA ASP A 76 11.45 3.03 1.71
C ASP A 76 11.01 1.78 0.94
N MET A 77 9.77 1.75 0.43
CA MET A 77 9.28 0.66 -0.42
C MET A 77 10.11 0.50 -1.70
N LYS A 78 10.42 1.61 -2.39
CA LYS A 78 11.25 1.60 -3.59
C LYS A 78 12.65 1.07 -3.27
N GLY A 79 13.32 1.61 -2.25
CA GLY A 79 14.66 1.17 -1.86
C GLY A 79 14.70 -0.29 -1.40
N ASN A 80 13.66 -0.76 -0.69
CA ASN A 80 13.51 -2.16 -0.33
C ASN A 80 13.39 -3.05 -1.58
N LEU A 81 12.54 -2.69 -2.55
CA LEU A 81 12.37 -3.45 -3.79
C LEU A 81 13.66 -3.51 -4.60
N GLU A 82 14.38 -2.39 -4.73
CA GLU A 82 15.67 -2.33 -5.43
C GLU A 82 16.70 -3.25 -4.78
N ARG A 83 16.82 -3.20 -3.44
CA ARG A 83 17.73 -4.07 -2.68
C ARG A 83 17.34 -5.54 -2.76
N TRP A 84 16.05 -5.85 -2.84
CA TRP A 84 15.56 -7.22 -2.85
C TRP A 84 15.47 -7.84 -4.25
N ALA A 85 15.51 -7.03 -5.32
CA ALA A 85 15.36 -7.49 -6.69
C ALA A 85 16.39 -8.57 -7.07
N SER A 86 17.62 -8.47 -6.57
CA SER A 86 18.70 -9.45 -6.81
C SER A 86 18.90 -10.44 -5.66
N SER A 87 18.27 -10.23 -4.49
CA SER A 87 18.51 -11.06 -3.32
C SER A 87 17.74 -12.38 -3.39
N GLU A 88 18.46 -13.50 -3.46
CA GLU A 88 17.87 -14.84 -3.46
C GLU A 88 17.24 -15.24 -2.13
N SER A 89 17.57 -14.52 -1.05
CA SER A 89 17.07 -14.77 0.31
C SER A 89 15.81 -13.97 0.64
N VAL A 90 15.14 -13.39 -0.37
CA VAL A 90 13.91 -12.62 -0.19
C VAL A 90 12.77 -13.19 -1.01
N LEU A 91 11.68 -13.52 -0.33
CA LEU A 91 10.40 -13.86 -0.93
C LEU A 91 9.35 -12.78 -0.66
N HIS A 92 9.07 -11.95 -1.66
CA HIS A 92 7.85 -11.17 -1.69
C HIS A 92 6.62 -12.07 -1.91
N VAL A 93 5.60 -11.87 -1.09
CA VAL A 93 4.30 -12.53 -1.20
C VAL A 93 3.23 -11.46 -1.00
N SER A 94 2.24 -11.43 -1.88
CA SER A 94 1.10 -10.52 -1.75
C SER A 94 -0.14 -11.24 -1.24
N VAL A 95 -1.07 -10.49 -0.64
CA VAL A 95 -2.39 -11.01 -0.27
C VAL A 95 -3.17 -11.44 -1.53
N ASP A 96 -2.93 -10.78 -2.67
CA ASP A 96 -3.61 -11.13 -3.92
C ASP A 96 -3.15 -12.49 -4.45
N MET A 97 -1.85 -12.85 -4.33
CA MET A 97 -1.36 -14.19 -4.65
C MET A 97 -2.02 -15.27 -3.78
N LEU A 98 -2.19 -15.00 -2.48
CA LEU A 98 -2.87 -15.92 -1.57
C LEU A 98 -4.35 -16.09 -1.94
N ARG A 99 -5.02 -15.02 -2.39
CA ARG A 99 -6.42 -15.06 -2.82
C ARG A 99 -6.60 -15.74 -4.17
N SER A 100 -5.72 -15.46 -5.12
CA SER A 100 -5.80 -15.99 -6.48
C SER A 100 -5.45 -17.47 -6.54
N SER A 101 -4.48 -17.91 -5.73
CA SER A 101 -3.98 -19.28 -5.73
C SER A 101 -3.29 -19.63 -4.40
N PHE A 102 -4.09 -19.86 -3.35
CA PHE A 102 -3.58 -20.20 -2.02
C PHE A 102 -2.59 -21.36 -2.04
N ASN A 103 -2.97 -22.50 -2.62
CA ASN A 103 -2.12 -23.71 -2.66
C ASN A 103 -0.80 -23.48 -3.40
N LEU A 104 -0.82 -22.78 -4.53
CA LEU A 104 0.41 -22.47 -5.29
C LEU A 104 1.31 -21.50 -4.52
N THR A 105 0.72 -20.50 -3.86
CA THR A 105 1.47 -19.56 -3.03
C THR A 105 2.12 -20.26 -1.84
N VAL A 106 1.40 -21.13 -1.13
CA VAL A 106 1.96 -21.95 -0.05
C VAL A 106 3.07 -22.88 -0.56
N ALA A 107 2.87 -23.55 -1.69
CA ALA A 107 3.90 -24.39 -2.30
C ALA A 107 5.16 -23.59 -2.68
N CYS A 108 5.00 -22.37 -3.20
CA CYS A 108 6.10 -21.44 -3.47
C CYS A 108 6.84 -21.04 -2.18
N ILE A 109 6.12 -20.69 -1.11
CA ILE A 109 6.71 -20.38 0.19
C ILE A 109 7.52 -21.58 0.72
N LEU A 110 6.95 -22.78 0.70
CA LEU A 110 7.62 -24.01 1.16
C LEU A 110 8.90 -24.29 0.36
N ARG A 111 8.84 -24.16 -0.97
CA ARG A 111 10.02 -24.32 -1.84
C ARG A 111 11.10 -23.28 -1.54
N PHE A 112 10.72 -22.03 -1.28
CA PHE A 112 11.66 -20.97 -0.92
C PHE A 112 12.40 -21.25 0.38
N ILE A 113 11.72 -21.79 1.40
CA ILE A 113 12.34 -22.16 2.69
C ILE A 113 13.00 -23.56 2.68
N GLY A 114 13.11 -24.21 1.52
CA GLY A 114 13.77 -25.50 1.36
C GLY A 114 12.99 -26.72 1.84
N TYR A 115 11.68 -26.59 2.07
CA TYR A 115 10.81 -27.71 2.43
C TYR A 115 10.31 -28.45 1.19
N SER A 116 10.16 -29.77 1.30
CA SER A 116 9.53 -30.60 0.27
C SER A 116 8.02 -30.38 0.23
N GLU A 117 7.43 -30.47 -0.97
CA GLU A 117 5.98 -30.33 -1.19
C GLU A 117 5.15 -31.39 -0.45
N SER A 118 5.79 -32.44 0.06
CA SER A 118 5.17 -33.47 0.92
C SER A 118 4.75 -32.96 2.30
N VAL A 119 5.21 -31.78 2.75
CA VAL A 119 4.61 -31.13 3.92
C VAL A 119 3.17 -30.78 3.56
N SER A 120 2.25 -31.57 4.08
CA SER A 120 0.89 -31.58 3.57
C SER A 120 0.21 -30.21 3.69
N GLN A 121 -0.09 -29.64 2.52
CA GLN A 121 -0.81 -28.38 2.32
C GLN A 121 -2.11 -28.27 3.14
N HIS A 122 -2.74 -29.39 3.52
CA HIS A 122 -3.92 -29.42 4.38
C HIS A 122 -3.74 -28.69 5.73
N ARG A 123 -2.53 -28.64 6.29
CA ARG A 123 -2.27 -27.93 7.56
C ARG A 123 -2.41 -26.42 7.40
N PHE A 124 -2.16 -25.91 6.20
CA PHE A 124 -2.27 -24.48 5.90
C PHE A 124 -3.67 -24.10 5.44
N ALA A 125 -4.54 -25.05 5.07
CA ALA A 125 -5.89 -24.76 4.60
C ALA A 125 -6.75 -23.98 5.61
N VAL A 126 -6.43 -24.06 6.92
CA VAL A 126 -7.09 -23.26 7.96
C VAL A 126 -6.72 -21.76 7.90
N LEU A 127 -5.61 -21.43 7.24
CA LEU A 127 -5.10 -20.07 7.05
C LEU A 127 -5.52 -19.47 5.70
N ASP A 128 -6.31 -20.18 4.90
CA ASP A 128 -6.74 -19.71 3.59
C ASP A 128 -7.63 -18.46 3.73
N PRO A 129 -7.16 -17.27 3.29
CA PRO A 129 -7.90 -16.03 3.45
C PRO A 129 -9.19 -16.01 2.63
N SER A 130 -9.35 -16.89 1.62
CA SER A 130 -10.62 -17.02 0.90
C SER A 130 -11.76 -17.53 1.78
N ARG A 131 -11.44 -18.24 2.87
CA ARG A 131 -12.41 -18.75 3.85
C ARG A 131 -12.91 -17.65 4.79
N VAL A 132 -12.12 -16.60 4.97
CA VAL A 132 -12.47 -15.44 5.78
C VAL A 132 -12.94 -14.35 4.83
N LEU A 133 -14.25 -14.27 4.59
CA LEU A 133 -14.92 -13.26 3.76
C LEU A 133 -14.90 -11.85 4.39
N SER A 134 -13.81 -11.46 5.05
CA SER A 134 -13.63 -10.07 5.46
C SER A 134 -13.09 -9.31 4.25
N ALA A 135 -14.01 -8.68 3.52
CA ALA A 135 -13.66 -7.68 2.53
C ALA A 135 -12.73 -6.65 3.21
N HIS A 136 -11.59 -6.33 2.57
CA HIS A 136 -10.70 -5.27 3.05
C HIS A 136 -11.56 -4.03 3.37
N ALA A 137 -11.21 -3.26 4.40
CA ALA A 137 -12.04 -2.15 4.88
C ALA A 137 -12.45 -1.15 3.77
N THR A 138 -11.70 -1.11 2.67
CA THR A 138 -11.92 -0.24 1.50
C THR A 138 -12.49 -0.96 0.26
N HIS A 139 -12.66 -2.28 0.27
CA HIS A 139 -13.14 -3.05 -0.89
C HIS A 139 -14.63 -2.76 -1.17
N GLY A 140 -14.96 -2.43 -2.42
CA GLY A 140 -16.32 -2.14 -2.87
C GLY A 140 -16.92 -0.81 -2.36
N ARG A 141 -16.29 -0.14 -1.39
CA ARG A 141 -16.84 1.09 -0.76
C ARG A 141 -16.72 2.34 -1.61
N TYR A 142 -15.83 2.35 -2.59
CA TYR A 142 -15.48 3.55 -3.34
C TYR A 142 -15.64 3.30 -4.85
N ALA A 143 -16.89 3.26 -5.29
CA ALA A 143 -17.24 3.32 -6.70
C ALA A 143 -16.76 4.66 -7.31
N GLY A 144 -16.44 4.68 -8.62
CA GLY A 144 -16.00 5.90 -9.31
C GLY A 144 -14.54 6.31 -9.04
N SER A 145 -13.70 5.41 -8.55
CA SER A 145 -12.29 5.68 -8.22
C SER A 145 -11.32 5.65 -9.39
N GLU A 146 -11.78 5.34 -10.60
CA GLU A 146 -10.91 5.20 -11.77
C GLU A 146 -10.25 6.53 -12.15
N ALA A 147 -10.96 7.66 -12.07
CA ALA A 147 -10.37 8.97 -12.33
C ALA A 147 -9.18 9.26 -11.39
N MET A 148 -9.31 8.92 -10.11
CA MET A 148 -8.24 9.08 -9.11
C MET A 148 -7.04 8.20 -9.41
N LYS A 149 -7.28 6.93 -9.78
CA LYS A 149 -6.20 5.99 -10.15
C LYS A 149 -5.48 6.42 -11.41
N VAL A 150 -6.23 6.89 -12.42
CA VAL A 150 -5.66 7.45 -13.66
C VAL A 150 -4.79 8.66 -13.32
N HIS A 151 -5.33 9.61 -12.54
CA HIS A 151 -4.58 10.79 -12.12
C HIS A 151 -3.27 10.43 -11.40
N LEU A 152 -3.30 9.51 -10.43
CA LEU A 152 -2.10 9.04 -9.73
C LEU A 152 -1.06 8.44 -10.70
N ARG A 153 -1.50 7.76 -11.75
CA ARG A 153 -0.61 7.09 -12.71
C ARG A 153 -0.03 8.04 -13.77
N SER A 154 -0.76 9.07 -14.19
CA SER A 154 -0.39 9.86 -15.37
C SER A 154 -0.15 11.34 -15.13
N GLN A 155 -0.80 11.94 -14.13
CA GLN A 155 -0.80 13.39 -13.92
C GLN A 155 -0.17 13.81 -12.59
N HIS A 156 -0.04 12.87 -11.67
CA HIS A 156 0.53 13.14 -10.36
C HIS A 156 2.05 13.34 -10.45
N PRO A 157 2.64 14.27 -9.66
CA PRO A 157 4.09 14.51 -9.64
C PRO A 157 4.94 13.26 -9.34
N TRP A 158 4.34 12.23 -8.73
CA TRP A 158 5.01 10.98 -8.37
C TRP A 158 4.66 9.79 -9.25
N SER A 159 4.00 10.02 -10.38
CA SER A 159 3.71 8.99 -11.40
C SER A 159 4.96 8.16 -11.74
N ALA A 160 6.11 8.81 -11.92
CA ALA A 160 7.39 8.14 -12.18
C ALA A 160 7.83 7.20 -11.06
N MET A 161 7.64 7.59 -9.78
CA MET A 161 7.94 6.75 -8.63
C MET A 161 7.03 5.53 -8.58
N PHE A 162 5.72 5.70 -8.83
CA PHE A 162 4.79 4.57 -8.89
C PHE A 162 5.12 3.61 -10.02
N ALA A 163 5.53 4.11 -11.18
CA ALA A 163 5.97 3.30 -12.30
C ALA A 163 7.23 2.50 -11.95
N ALA A 164 8.21 3.13 -11.29
CA ALA A 164 9.43 2.46 -10.84
C ALA A 164 9.15 1.34 -9.83
N ILE A 165 8.31 1.60 -8.81
CA ILE A 165 7.88 0.59 -7.83
C ILE A 165 7.18 -0.59 -8.54
N THR A 166 6.27 -0.29 -9.46
CA THR A 166 5.53 -1.32 -10.22
C THR A 166 6.45 -2.18 -11.06
N SER A 167 7.41 -1.55 -11.75
CA SER A 167 8.40 -2.24 -12.57
C SER A 167 9.29 -3.16 -11.72
N GLN A 168 9.82 -2.66 -10.60
CA GLN A 168 10.67 -3.45 -9.70
C GLN A 168 9.93 -4.61 -9.05
N ALA A 169 8.69 -4.38 -8.58
CA ALA A 169 7.84 -5.44 -8.05
C ALA A 169 7.58 -6.53 -9.10
N SER A 170 7.31 -6.13 -10.35
CA SER A 170 7.06 -7.07 -11.46
C SER A 170 8.30 -7.90 -11.79
N HIS A 171 9.48 -7.29 -11.83
CA HIS A 171 10.74 -8.00 -12.02
C HIS A 171 11.01 -9.02 -10.90
N LEU A 172 10.79 -8.62 -9.65
CA LEU A 172 10.94 -9.49 -8.50
C LEU A 172 9.98 -10.69 -8.58
N LEU A 173 8.69 -10.45 -8.88
CA LEU A 173 7.69 -11.51 -9.01
C LEU A 173 8.03 -12.49 -10.15
N ALA A 174 8.47 -11.98 -11.30
CA ALA A 174 8.88 -12.82 -12.43
C ALA A 174 10.05 -13.76 -12.06
N ARG A 175 11.05 -13.24 -11.34
CA ARG A 175 12.17 -14.04 -10.83
C ARG A 175 11.71 -15.14 -9.87
N GLN A 176 10.82 -14.81 -8.94
CA GLN A 176 10.28 -15.78 -7.98
C GLN A 176 9.43 -16.86 -8.65
N ALA A 177 8.64 -16.48 -9.67
CA ALA A 177 7.90 -17.42 -10.49
C ALA A 177 8.84 -18.40 -11.19
N ALA A 178 9.92 -17.91 -11.80
CA ALA A 178 10.91 -18.75 -12.46
C ALA A 178 11.64 -19.70 -11.49
N LYS A 179 12.02 -19.21 -10.30
CA LYS A 179 12.84 -19.96 -9.34
C LYS A 179 12.03 -20.90 -8.44
N HIS A 180 10.88 -20.45 -7.98
CA HIS A 180 10.08 -21.12 -6.94
C HIS A 180 8.64 -21.43 -7.39
N GLY A 181 8.29 -21.19 -8.66
CA GLY A 181 6.95 -21.46 -9.19
C GLY A 181 5.86 -20.65 -8.48
N CYS A 182 6.18 -19.44 -8.03
CA CYS A 182 5.24 -18.53 -7.38
C CYS A 182 4.23 -17.94 -8.38
N PRO A 183 2.96 -17.73 -7.98
CA PRO A 183 2.01 -16.95 -8.77
C PRO A 183 2.51 -15.51 -9.01
N THR A 184 2.17 -14.91 -10.15
CA THR A 184 2.53 -13.51 -10.47
C THR A 184 1.34 -12.56 -10.40
N LYS A 185 0.14 -13.06 -10.07
CA LYS A 185 -1.13 -12.31 -10.01
C LYS A 185 -1.95 -12.78 -8.82
#